data_AF-A0A9E5LGN2-F1
#
_entry.id   AF-A0A9E5LGN2-F1
#
_cell.length_a   1.000
_cell.length_b   1.000
_cell.length_c   1.000
_cell.angle_alpha   90.00
_cell.angle_beta   90.00
_cell.angle_gamma   90.00
#
_symmetry.space_group_name_H-M   'P 1'
#
loop_
_entity.id
_entity.type
_entity.pdbx_description
1 polymer ?
#
loop_
_entity_poly.entity_id
_entity_poly.type
_entity_poly.pdbx_seq_one_letter_code
_entity_poly.pdbx_strand_id
1 'polypeptide(L)'
;MFDIRPIGYVIGIIVAFLGVMMIFPMILDFADGNPHWRVFAQAGAITTLSGLFVSMSCSNGKSQGLELQKTFLLTTGVWVVLPIFAALPFLMGATQSSVVDAVFEATS
;
A
#
# COMPACT_ATOMS: atom_id res chain seq x y z
N MET A 1 2.14 -14.44 -24.36
CA MET A 1 1.95 -13.04 -23.93
C MET A 1 2.36 -12.96 -22.46
N PHE A 2 3.15 -11.96 -22.09
CA PHE A 2 3.66 -11.80 -20.73
C PHE A 2 2.50 -11.47 -19.78
N ASP A 3 2.07 -12.43 -18.95
CA ASP A 3 0.94 -12.24 -18.05
C ASP A 3 1.40 -11.61 -16.73
N ILE A 4 1.04 -10.34 -16.54
CA ILE A 4 1.40 -9.55 -15.34
C ILE A 4 0.39 -9.72 -14.20
N ARG A 5 -0.74 -10.38 -14.43
CA ARG A 5 -1.79 -10.56 -13.42
C ARG A 5 -1.30 -11.27 -12.15
N PRO A 6 -0.45 -12.32 -12.19
CA PRO A 6 0.09 -12.92 -10.97
C PRO A 6 0.87 -11.93 -10.11
N ILE A 7 1.59 -10.99 -10.73
CA ILE A 7 2.36 -9.94 -10.05
C ILE A 7 1.40 -8.94 -9.39
N GLY A 8 0.43 -8.43 -10.16
CA GLY A 8 -0.59 -7.51 -9.65
C GLY A 8 -1.41 -8.09 -8.50
N TYR A 9 -1.72 -9.39 -8.54
CA TYR A 9 -2.40 -10.10 -7.47
C TYR A 9 -1.63 -10.03 -6.13
N VAL A 10 -0.34 -10.35 -6.16
CA VAL A 10 0.51 -10.32 -4.96
C VAL A 10 0.71 -8.89 -4.46
N ILE A 11 1.00 -7.93 -5.36
CA ILE A 11 1.12 -6.52 -4.98
C ILE A 11 -0.17 -6.02 -4.33
N GLY A 12 -1.33 -6.33 -4.91
CA GLY A 12 -2.63 -5.94 -4.37
C GLY A 12 -2.87 -6.47 -2.95
N ILE A 13 -2.50 -7.74 -2.67
CA ILE A 13 -2.59 -8.30 -1.31
C ILE A 13 -1.67 -7.56 -0.34
N ILE A 14 -0.42 -7.29 -0.73
CA ILE A 14 0.55 -6.60 0.16
C ILE A 14 0.08 -5.17 0.43
N VAL A 15 -0.41 -4.45 -0.58
CA VAL A 15 -1.00 -3.12 -0.42
C VAL A 15 -2.23 -3.18 0.50
N ALA A 16 -3.12 -4.16 0.31
CA ALA A 16 -4.28 -4.30 1.19
C ALA A 16 -3.86 -4.53 2.65
N PHE A 17 -2.84 -5.36 2.87
CA PHE A 17 -2.27 -5.62 4.18
C PHE A 17 -1.62 -4.37 4.79
N LEU A 18 -0.89 -3.57 4.01
CA LEU A 18 -0.37 -2.28 4.45
C LEU A 18 -1.49 -1.36 4.95
N GLY A 19 -2.59 -1.27 4.21
CA GLY A 19 -3.76 -0.48 4.61
C GLY A 19 -4.38 -0.96 5.93
N VAL A 20 -4.45 -2.27 6.15
CA VAL A 20 -4.88 -2.84 7.44
C VAL A 20 -3.90 -2.50 8.55
N MET A 21 -2.59 -2.50 8.28
CA MET A 21 -1.58 -2.14 9.28
C MET A 21 -1.67 -0.69 9.74
N MET A 22 -2.23 0.22 8.93
CA MET A 22 -2.50 1.61 9.35
C MET A 22 -3.55 1.72 10.48
N ILE A 23 -4.27 0.64 10.81
CA ILE A 23 -5.15 0.60 11.98
C ILE A 23 -4.34 0.72 13.29
N PHE A 24 -3.10 0.22 13.34
CA PHE A 24 -2.26 0.34 14.53
C PHE A 24 -1.99 1.80 14.92
N PRO A 25 -1.39 2.66 14.05
CA PRO A 25 -1.18 4.05 14.39
C PRO A 25 -2.51 4.81 14.58
N MET A 26 -3.57 4.45 13.87
CA MET A 26 -4.91 5.02 14.12
C MET A 26 -5.40 4.80 15.56
N ILE A 27 -5.23 3.58 16.10
CA ILE A 27 -5.63 3.26 17.48
C ILE A 27 -4.76 4.02 18.48
N LEU A 28 -3.46 4.13 18.23
CA LEU A 28 -2.53 4.87 19.09
C LEU A 28 -2.89 6.36 19.13
N ASP A 29 -3.07 7.00 17.97
CA ASP A 29 -3.48 8.40 17.88
C ASP A 29 -4.83 8.65 18.56
N PHE A 30 -5.77 7.71 18.43
CA PHE A 30 -7.06 7.80 19.08
C PHE A 30 -6.93 7.72 20.61
N ALA A 31 -6.08 6.82 21.11
CA ALA A 31 -5.81 6.68 22.55
C ALA A 31 -5.12 7.93 23.13
N ASP A 32 -4.23 8.55 22.36
CA ASP A 32 -3.52 9.78 22.75
C ASP A 32 -4.36 11.06 22.56
N GLY A 33 -5.59 10.95 22.03
CA GLY A 33 -6.47 12.09 21.77
C GLY A 33 -6.01 12.97 20.59
N ASN A 34 -5.10 12.46 19.75
CA ASN A 34 -4.56 13.16 18.61
C ASN A 34 -5.55 13.11 17.42
N PRO A 35 -5.96 14.25 16.82
CA PRO A 35 -6.90 14.25 15.69
C PRO A 35 -6.40 13.52 14.43
N HIS A 36 -5.11 13.18 14.35
CA HIS A 36 -4.52 12.45 13.22
C HIS A 36 -5.04 11.02 13.03
N TRP A 37 -5.76 10.44 14.01
CA TRP A 37 -6.41 9.14 13.83
C TRP A 37 -7.32 9.10 12.59
N ARG A 38 -7.96 10.23 12.24
CA ARG A 38 -8.83 10.33 11.05
C ARG A 38 -8.04 10.19 9.75
N VAL A 39 -6.81 10.70 9.74
CA VAL A 39 -5.91 10.64 8.59
C VAL A 39 -5.50 9.20 8.34
N PHE A 40 -5.09 8.47 9.38
CA PHE A 40 -4.78 7.05 9.27
C PHE A 40 -6.00 6.20 8.89
N ALA A 41 -7.19 6.53 9.38
CA ALA A 41 -8.42 5.85 8.99
C ALA A 41 -8.72 6.01 7.48
N GLN A 42 -8.60 7.23 6.96
CA GLN A 42 -8.84 7.52 5.54
C GLN A 42 -7.77 6.89 4.64
N ALA A 43 -6.48 7.08 4.98
CA ALA A 43 -5.37 6.49 4.24
C ALA A 43 -5.42 4.96 4.25
N GLY A 44 -5.72 4.35 5.41
CA GLY A 44 -5.88 2.92 5.56
C GLY A 44 -7.04 2.37 4.72
N ALA A 45 -8.19 3.06 4.70
CA ALA A 45 -9.33 2.68 3.88
C ALA A 45 -9.00 2.74 2.38
N ILE A 46 -8.42 3.85 1.90
CA ILE A 46 -8.02 4.02 0.49
C ILE A 46 -7.02 2.93 0.09
N THR A 47 -6.01 2.70 0.91
CA THR A 47 -4.95 1.71 0.66
C THR A 47 -5.52 0.29 0.64
N THR A 48 -6.36 -0.06 1.61
CA THR A 48 -6.98 -1.38 1.72
C THR A 48 -7.87 -1.67 0.51
N LEU A 49 -8.78 -0.75 0.18
CA LEU A 49 -9.70 -0.90 -0.94
C LEU A 49 -8.96 -0.97 -2.28
N SER A 50 -7.96 -0.13 -2.48
CA SER A 50 -7.14 -0.15 -3.70
C SER A 50 -6.43 -1.49 -3.87
N GLY A 51 -5.78 -1.98 -2.81
CA GLY A 51 -5.11 -3.29 -2.81
C GLY A 51 -6.07 -4.44 -3.10
N LEU A 52 -7.25 -4.44 -2.46
CA LEU A 52 -8.29 -5.45 -2.67
C LEU A 52 -8.81 -5.43 -4.11
N PHE A 53 -9.12 -4.27 -4.68
CA PHE A 53 -9.61 -4.19 -6.06
C PHE A 53 -8.57 -4.65 -7.08
N VAL A 54 -7.29 -4.29 -6.90
CA VAL A 54 -6.22 -4.79 -7.78
C VAL A 54 -6.08 -6.31 -7.64
N SER A 55 -6.10 -6.83 -6.41
CA SER A 55 -6.02 -8.27 -6.14
C SER A 55 -7.19 -9.02 -6.78
N MET A 56 -8.43 -8.57 -6.60
CA MET A 56 -9.61 -9.18 -7.20
C MET A 56 -9.55 -9.16 -8.73
N SER A 57 -9.16 -8.04 -9.33
CA SER A 57 -9.01 -7.89 -10.79
C SER A 57 -7.96 -8.83 -11.37
N CYS A 58 -6.94 -9.18 -10.58
CA CYS A 58 -5.83 -10.05 -10.97
C CYS A 58 -6.00 -11.51 -10.52
N SER A 59 -7.10 -11.86 -9.84
CA SER A 59 -7.32 -13.18 -9.22
C SER A 59 -7.21 -14.36 -10.19
N ASN A 60 -7.58 -14.15 -11.46
CA ASN A 60 -7.46 -15.15 -12.52
C ASN A 60 -6.00 -15.56 -12.83
N GLY A 61 -5.01 -14.74 -12.43
CA GLY A 61 -3.59 -15.05 -12.58
C GLY A 61 -3.01 -15.99 -11.51
N LYS A 62 -3.77 -16.29 -10.44
CA LYS A 62 -3.28 -17.08 -9.29
C LYS A 62 -2.74 -18.47 -9.65
N SER A 63 -3.27 -19.08 -10.72
CA SER A 63 -2.90 -20.44 -11.14
C SER A 63 -1.61 -20.55 -11.95
N GLN A 64 -1.03 -19.43 -12.40
CA GLN A 64 0.09 -19.47 -13.36
C GLN A 64 1.49 -19.61 -12.74
N GLY A 65 1.61 -19.57 -11.41
CA GLY A 65 2.91 -19.57 -10.73
C GLY A 65 3.76 -18.33 -11.02
N LEU A 66 4.77 -18.08 -10.18
CA LEU A 66 5.76 -17.03 -10.44
C LEU A 66 7.02 -17.64 -11.06
N GLU A 67 7.30 -17.23 -12.30
CA GLU A 67 8.58 -17.47 -12.97
C GLU A 67 9.63 -16.46 -12.48
N LEU A 68 10.91 -16.77 -12.62
CA LEU A 68 12.03 -15.94 -12.16
C LEU A 68 11.89 -14.46 -12.57
N GLN A 69 11.56 -14.20 -13.84
CA GLN A 69 11.39 -12.84 -14.38
C GLN A 69 10.22 -12.10 -13.71
N LYS A 70 9.13 -12.79 -13.40
CA LYS A 70 7.96 -12.23 -12.71
C LYS A 70 8.30 -11.90 -11.25
N THR A 71 9.12 -12.71 -10.61
CA THR A 71 9.58 -12.44 -9.23
C THR A 71 10.45 -11.20 -9.16
N PHE A 72 11.39 -10.98 -10.10
CA PHE A 72 12.17 -9.74 -10.14
C PHE A 72 11.29 -8.49 -10.35
N LEU A 73 10.32 -8.58 -11.25
CA LEU A 73 9.33 -7.51 -11.47
C LEU A 73 8.45 -7.28 -10.24
N LEU A 74 8.05 -8.36 -9.56
CA LEU A 74 7.29 -8.28 -8.31
C LEU A 74 8.06 -7.49 -7.27
N THR A 75 9.30 -7.86 -6.98
CA THR A 75 10.10 -7.17 -5.95
C THR A 75 10.28 -5.70 -6.29
N THR A 76 10.64 -5.38 -7.53
CA THR A 76 10.80 -3.99 -7.98
C THR A 76 9.49 -3.21 -7.89
N GLY A 77 8.38 -3.82 -8.31
CA GLY A 77 7.05 -3.22 -8.23
C GLY A 77 6.60 -2.95 -6.80
N VAL A 78 6.89 -3.86 -5.86
CA VAL A 78 6.59 -3.67 -4.43
C VAL A 78 7.33 -2.45 -3.87
N TRP A 79 8.61 -2.30 -4.20
CA TRP A 79 9.43 -1.14 -3.78
C TRP A 79 8.95 0.20 -4.35
N VAL A 80 8.23 0.20 -5.47
CA VAL A 80 7.65 1.42 -6.03
C VAL A 80 6.25 1.67 -5.46
N VAL A 81 5.41 0.64 -5.39
CA VAL A 81 4.00 0.79 -5.04
C VAL A 81 3.80 1.03 -3.55
N LEU A 82 4.52 0.32 -2.67
CA LEU A 82 4.29 0.45 -1.23
C LEU A 82 4.60 1.86 -0.71
N PRO A 83 5.74 2.50 -1.04
CA PRO A 83 6.01 3.85 -0.54
C PRO A 83 4.98 4.88 -1.00
N ILE A 84 4.41 4.74 -2.20
CA ILE A 84 3.35 5.64 -2.70
C ILE A 84 2.11 5.58 -1.79
N PHE A 85 1.69 4.38 -1.39
CA PHE A 85 0.56 4.23 -0.47
C PHE A 85 0.93 4.57 0.97
N ALA A 86 2.13 4.22 1.42
CA ALA A 86 2.64 4.54 2.74
C ALA A 86 2.84 6.06 2.94
N ALA A 87 3.02 6.82 1.87
CA ALA A 87 3.12 8.29 1.91
C ALA A 87 1.77 8.98 2.20
N LEU A 88 0.62 8.30 2.02
CA LEU A 88 -0.71 8.91 2.14
C LEU A 88 -0.96 9.62 3.48
N PRO A 89 -0.62 9.07 4.66
CA PRO A 89 -0.83 9.75 5.93
C PRO A 89 -0.03 11.07 6.03
N PHE A 90 1.20 11.09 5.53
CA PHE A 90 2.06 12.28 5.49
C PHE A 90 1.47 13.37 4.60
N LEU A 91 1.01 12.97 3.40
CA LEU A 91 0.38 13.87 2.42
C LEU A 91 -0.96 14.44 2.91
N MET A 92 -1.74 13.63 3.60
CA MET A 92 -3.07 14.01 4.10
C MET A 92 -3.01 14.81 5.42
N GLY A 93 -1.82 15.10 5.91
CA GLY A 93 -1.61 16.13 6.93
C GLY A 93 -1.17 15.63 8.30
N ALA A 94 -0.68 14.39 8.45
CA ALA A 94 -0.03 13.96 9.69
C ALA A 94 1.23 14.78 10.01
N THR A 95 1.93 15.30 8.99
CA THR A 95 3.23 15.99 9.16
C THR A 95 3.37 17.30 8.36
N GLN A 96 2.36 17.70 7.55
CA GLN A 96 2.45 18.85 6.62
C GLN A 96 3.63 18.75 5.64
N SER A 97 4.02 17.53 5.28
CA SER A 97 5.17 17.27 4.40
C SER A 97 4.86 17.64 2.94
N SER A 98 5.89 18.09 2.21
CA SER A 98 5.77 18.20 0.75
C SER A 98 5.63 16.80 0.13
N VAL A 99 5.18 16.73 -1.13
CA VAL A 99 5.04 15.43 -1.83
C VAL A 99 6.36 14.68 -1.89
N VAL A 100 7.46 15.40 -2.10
CA VAL A 100 8.80 14.81 -2.19
C VAL A 100 9.22 14.26 -0.83
N ASP A 101 9.03 15.02 0.24
CA ASP A 101 9.42 14.60 1.59
C ASP A 101 8.60 13.40 2.07
N ALA A 102 7.29 13.39 1.79
CA ALA A 102 6.40 12.29 2.16
C ALA A 102 6.80 10.97 1.47
N VAL A 103 7.14 11.02 0.19
CA VAL A 103 7.58 9.83 -0.56
C VAL A 103 8.99 9.41 -0.13
N PHE A 104 9.88 10.38 0.12
CA PHE A 104 11.22 10.10 0.63
C PHE A 104 11.15 9.35 1.97
N GLU A 105 10.40 9.89 2.94
CA GLU A 105 10.24 9.30 4.27
C GLU A 105 9.56 7.93 4.21
N ALA A 106 8.59 7.75 3.30
CA ALA A 106 7.93 6.46 3.11
C ALA A 106 8.83 5.39 2.47
N THR A 107 9.96 5.79 1.86
CA THR A 107 10.88 4.88 1.15
C THR A 107 12.13 4.56 1.97
N SER A 108 12.62 5.53 2.74
CA SER A 108 13.87 5.45 3.52
C SER A 108 13.75 4.60 4.78
#